data_AF-A0ABC9E605-F1
#
_entry.id   AF-A0ABC9E605-F1
#
_cell.length_a   1.000
_cell.length_b   1.000
_cell.length_c   1.000
_cell.angle_alpha   90.00
_cell.angle_beta   90.00
_cell.angle_gamma   90.00
#
_symmetry.space_group_name_H-M   'P 1'
#
loop_
_entity.id
_entity.type
_entity.pdbx_description
1 polymer ?
#
loop_
_entity_poly.entity_id
_entity_poly.type
_entity_poly.pdbx_seq_one_letter_code
_entity_poly.pdbx_strand_id
1 'polypeptide(L)'
;MRAVAAAGYRAVASDCRGYGLSDQPPEHEEATWEDLAADVLAILDALDIPKAFLVGKDFGAAPAYELALRHPERARGVVSLGIPFSPGPVSLDDTMPEGFYIKRWREPGRAESDFGRYDTRRVVRTIYVLFSRAEIPVAEEEQEIMDLADLSTPLPEWFTEEDLDEYAKLYENSGFPYPLQMPYRALHKIPNRMDARFQVPVFLVMGEKDYCPKFLEFEAGMKSGMMEKFAPGLRIAYIPEGSHFVQEQLAEQVNELLLGFFKDNPIAA
;
A
#
# COMPACT_ATOMS: atom_id res chain seq x y z
N MET A 1 10.49 10.76 -3.42
CA MET A 1 11.39 11.32 -2.38
C MET A 1 12.21 12.52 -2.85
N ARG A 2 13.07 12.41 -3.88
CA ARG A 2 13.95 13.52 -4.33
C ARG A 2 13.20 14.80 -4.70
N ALA A 3 12.06 14.67 -5.40
CA ALA A 3 11.26 15.83 -5.82
C ALA A 3 10.73 16.66 -4.65
N VAL A 4 10.20 16.01 -3.60
CA VAL A 4 9.67 16.73 -2.42
C VAL A 4 10.79 17.35 -1.59
N ALA A 5 11.96 16.70 -1.50
CA ALA A 5 13.14 17.29 -0.87
C ALA A 5 13.64 18.53 -1.62
N ALA A 6 13.71 18.46 -2.96
CA ALA A 6 14.08 19.60 -3.80
C ALA A 6 13.08 20.77 -3.70
N ALA A 7 11.81 20.48 -3.40
CA ALA A 7 10.77 21.48 -3.15
C ALA A 7 10.79 22.06 -1.71
N GLY A 8 11.79 21.71 -0.88
CA GLY A 8 11.98 22.26 0.45
C GLY A 8 11.31 21.49 1.59
N TYR A 9 10.76 20.30 1.33
CA TYR A 9 10.19 19.44 2.38
C TYR A 9 11.25 18.49 2.95
N ARG A 10 11.13 18.14 4.24
CA ARG A 10 11.89 17.02 4.82
C ARG A 10 11.21 15.71 4.41
N ALA A 11 11.84 14.96 3.51
CA ALA A 11 11.31 13.71 3.00
C ALA A 11 11.80 12.53 3.87
N VAL A 12 10.87 11.79 4.48
CA VAL A 12 11.17 10.59 5.28
C VAL A 12 10.41 9.41 4.67
N ALA A 13 11.13 8.33 4.37
CA ALA A 13 10.55 7.03 3.99
C ALA A 13 11.24 5.99 4.86
N SER A 14 10.44 5.16 5.53
CA SER A 14 10.89 4.10 6.41
C SER A 14 10.45 2.76 5.87
N ASP A 15 11.24 1.71 6.12
CA ASP A 15 10.74 0.36 6.00
C ASP A 15 9.74 0.11 7.14
N CYS A 16 8.56 -0.43 6.81
CA CYS A 16 7.61 -0.85 7.83
C CYS A 16 8.21 -1.99 8.66
N ARG A 17 7.74 -2.19 9.90
CA ARG A 17 8.12 -3.38 10.70
C ARG A 17 8.03 -4.64 9.84
N GLY A 18 8.99 -5.54 9.97
CA GLY A 18 9.05 -6.78 9.19
C GLY A 18 9.37 -6.64 7.70
N TYR A 19 9.68 -5.43 7.20
CA TYR A 19 10.15 -5.19 5.83
C TYR A 19 11.59 -4.68 5.82
N GLY A 20 12.31 -4.99 4.74
CA GLY A 20 13.60 -4.39 4.42
C GLY A 20 14.60 -4.47 5.56
N LEU A 21 15.02 -3.31 6.07
CA LEU A 21 15.99 -3.17 7.15
C LEU A 21 15.36 -2.98 8.54
N SER A 22 14.03 -2.89 8.63
CA SER A 22 13.32 -2.81 9.91
C SER A 22 13.23 -4.18 10.58
N ASP A 23 13.18 -4.16 11.91
CA ASP A 23 13.12 -5.38 12.72
C ASP A 23 11.88 -6.21 12.39
N GLN A 24 12.04 -7.54 12.43
CA GLN A 24 10.91 -8.47 12.42
C GLN A 24 10.17 -8.39 13.75
N PRO A 25 8.83 -8.32 13.76
CA PRO A 25 8.09 -8.41 15.01
C PRO A 25 8.30 -9.78 15.66
N PRO A 26 8.18 -9.88 16.99
CA PRO A 26 8.27 -11.17 17.68
C PRO A 26 7.26 -12.17 17.14
N GLU A 27 7.68 -13.42 16.91
CA GLU A 27 6.87 -14.47 16.25
C GLU A 27 5.52 -14.76 16.93
N HIS A 28 5.39 -14.46 18.22
CA HIS A 28 4.18 -14.68 19.02
C HIS A 28 3.24 -13.45 19.07
N GLU A 29 3.64 -12.32 18.50
CA GLU A 29 2.88 -11.08 18.52
C GLU A 29 2.18 -10.88 17.17
N GLU A 30 0.84 -10.96 17.17
CA GLU A 30 0.07 -10.59 16.00
C GLU A 30 -0.02 -9.06 15.92
N ALA A 31 0.70 -8.46 14.97
CA ALA A 31 0.59 -7.04 14.69
C ALA A 31 -0.83 -6.67 14.28
N THR A 32 -1.31 -5.54 14.80
CA THR A 32 -2.59 -4.93 14.48
C THR A 32 -2.42 -3.76 13.51
N TRP A 33 -3.52 -3.29 12.93
CA TRP A 33 -3.51 -2.09 12.10
C TRP A 33 -3.15 -0.84 12.90
N GLU A 34 -3.54 -0.79 14.17
CA GLU A 34 -3.13 0.26 15.11
C GLU A 34 -1.62 0.26 15.38
N ASP A 35 -0.97 -0.92 15.44
CA ASP A 35 0.47 -1.00 15.65
C ASP A 35 1.26 -0.36 14.50
N LEU A 36 0.80 -0.54 13.26
CA LEU A 36 1.41 0.13 12.11
C LEU A 36 1.30 1.66 12.20
N ALA A 37 0.17 2.17 12.69
CA ALA A 37 0.00 3.61 12.90
C ALA A 37 0.86 4.13 14.06
N ALA A 38 1.00 3.33 15.12
CA ALA A 38 1.87 3.63 16.25
C ALA A 38 3.34 3.72 15.84
N ASP A 39 3.81 2.88 14.91
CA ASP A 39 5.16 2.99 14.36
C ASP A 39 5.39 4.33 13.65
N VAL A 40 4.44 4.76 12.81
CA VAL A 40 4.54 6.05 12.12
C VAL A 40 4.59 7.18 13.14
N LEU A 41 3.77 7.12 14.19
CA LEU A 41 3.80 8.11 15.26
C LEU A 41 5.15 8.13 15.99
N ALA A 42 5.69 6.96 16.32
CA ALA A 42 6.99 6.82 16.97
C ALA A 42 8.15 7.34 16.09
N ILE A 43 8.08 7.15 14.77
CA ILE A 43 9.04 7.74 13.83
C ILE A 43 8.95 9.28 13.86
N LEU A 44 7.74 9.85 13.88
CA LEU A 44 7.58 11.30 13.99
C LEU A 44 8.18 11.83 15.30
N ASP A 45 7.96 11.15 16.41
CA ASP A 45 8.51 11.52 17.72
C ASP A 45 10.04 11.41 17.75
N ALA A 46 10.60 10.30 17.26
CA ALA A 46 12.05 10.07 17.21
C ALA A 46 12.80 11.08 16.33
N LEU A 47 12.12 11.67 15.35
CA LEU A 47 12.68 12.67 14.43
C LEU A 47 12.35 14.11 14.82
N ASP A 48 11.70 14.32 15.97
CA ASP A 48 11.18 15.61 16.44
C ASP A 48 10.30 16.31 15.39
N ILE A 49 9.45 15.54 14.72
CA ILE A 49 8.51 16.03 13.71
C ILE A 49 7.13 16.23 14.36
N PRO A 50 6.71 17.48 14.63
CA PRO A 50 5.42 17.74 15.28
C PRO A 50 4.24 17.39 14.37
N LYS A 51 4.36 17.64 13.06
CA LYS A 51 3.29 17.43 12.08
C LYS A 51 3.85 17.11 10.70
N ALA A 52 3.25 16.15 9.99
CA ALA A 52 3.69 15.70 8.68
C ALA A 52 2.54 15.55 7.68
N PHE A 53 2.83 15.66 6.38
CA PHE A 53 1.98 15.05 5.36
C PHE A 53 2.28 13.55 5.34
N LEU A 54 1.24 12.74 5.36
CA LEU A 54 1.36 11.29 5.34
C LEU A 54 1.06 10.81 3.93
N VAL A 55 2.00 10.10 3.30
CA VAL A 55 1.82 9.54 1.96
C VAL A 55 1.95 8.02 2.08
N GLY A 56 0.88 7.30 1.73
CA GLY A 56 0.86 5.85 1.76
C GLY A 56 0.54 5.26 0.39
N LYS A 57 1.27 4.21 0.00
CA LYS A 57 0.99 3.41 -1.20
C LYS A 57 0.49 2.05 -0.76
N ASP A 58 -0.52 1.53 -1.46
CA ASP A 58 -1.08 0.21 -1.17
C ASP A 58 -1.42 0.05 0.32
N PHE A 59 -0.96 -1.00 1.00
CA PHE A 59 -1.22 -1.19 2.42
C PHE A 59 -0.59 -0.14 3.34
N GLY A 60 0.41 0.62 2.85
CA GLY A 60 0.95 1.78 3.56
C GLY A 60 -0.05 2.94 3.69
N ALA A 61 -1.16 2.92 2.93
CA ALA A 61 -2.25 3.90 3.11
C ALA A 61 -2.98 3.71 4.45
N ALA A 62 -3.13 2.48 4.93
CA ALA A 62 -3.86 2.18 6.15
C ALA A 62 -3.28 2.87 7.40
N PRO A 63 -1.97 2.75 7.73
CA PRO A 63 -1.41 3.46 8.88
C PRO A 63 -1.42 4.99 8.69
N ALA A 64 -1.33 5.50 7.45
CA ALA A 64 -1.46 6.93 7.18
C ALA A 64 -2.87 7.46 7.51
N TYR A 65 -3.91 6.72 7.11
CA TYR A 65 -5.29 7.04 7.46
C TYR A 65 -5.53 6.94 8.96
N GLU A 66 -5.11 5.85 9.59
CA GLU A 66 -5.34 5.60 11.02
C GLU A 66 -4.62 6.67 11.88
N LEU A 67 -3.38 7.04 11.56
CA LEU A 67 -2.69 8.11 12.27
C LEU A 67 -3.43 9.45 12.13
N ALA A 68 -3.91 9.79 10.94
CA ALA A 68 -4.64 11.04 10.73
C ALA A 68 -6.01 11.09 11.42
N LEU A 69 -6.67 9.94 11.61
CA LEU A 69 -7.92 9.85 12.35
C LEU A 69 -7.71 9.96 13.86
N ARG A 70 -6.70 9.28 14.40
CA ARG A 70 -6.41 9.25 15.84
C ARG A 70 -5.66 10.46 16.34
N HIS A 71 -4.78 10.99 15.50
CA HIS A 71 -3.82 12.05 15.81
C HIS A 71 -3.88 13.16 14.75
N PRO A 72 -5.04 13.80 14.51
CA PRO A 72 -5.16 14.87 13.52
C PRO A 72 -4.23 16.06 13.79
N GLU A 73 -3.82 16.27 15.04
CA GLU A 73 -2.81 17.25 15.44
C GLU A 73 -1.43 16.94 14.85
N ARG A 74 -1.14 15.66 14.53
CA ARG A 74 0.13 15.16 13.97
C ARG A 74 0.11 15.03 12.44
N ALA A 75 -1.06 15.15 11.79
CA ALA A 75 -1.21 15.03 10.34
C ALA A 75 -1.61 16.36 9.67
N ARG A 76 -0.83 16.83 8.68
CA ARG A 76 -1.20 17.99 7.83
C ARG A 76 -2.21 17.62 6.75
N GLY A 77 -2.18 16.37 6.32
CA GLY A 77 -3.04 15.81 5.29
C GLY A 77 -2.56 14.41 4.95
N VAL A 78 -3.44 13.63 4.35
CA VAL A 78 -3.16 12.26 3.93
C VAL A 78 -3.24 12.17 2.41
N VAL A 79 -2.23 11.58 1.79
CA VAL A 79 -2.29 11.15 0.39
C VAL A 79 -2.23 9.64 0.33
N SER A 80 -3.23 9.02 -0.28
CA SER A 80 -3.18 7.60 -0.64
C SER A 80 -2.93 7.42 -2.11
N LEU A 81 -2.03 6.50 -2.44
CA LEU A 81 -1.71 6.07 -3.79
C LEU A 81 -2.29 4.66 -3.98
N GLY A 82 -3.41 4.59 -4.70
CA GLY A 82 -4.06 3.35 -5.12
C GLY A 82 -5.19 2.81 -4.21
N ILE A 83 -5.18 3.09 -2.90
CA ILE A 83 -6.11 2.44 -1.95
C ILE A 83 -7.05 3.43 -1.29
N PRO A 84 -8.38 3.33 -1.46
CA PRO A 84 -9.32 4.18 -0.73
C PRO A 84 -9.39 3.81 0.76
N PHE A 85 -9.86 4.73 1.60
CA PHE A 85 -10.12 4.45 3.00
C PHE A 85 -11.26 3.42 3.16
N SER A 86 -11.01 2.35 3.93
CA SER A 86 -12.04 1.39 4.33
C SER A 86 -12.47 1.66 5.78
N PRO A 87 -13.77 1.86 6.06
CA PRO A 87 -14.27 2.11 7.41
C PRO A 87 -14.51 0.83 8.22
N GLY A 88 -14.04 -0.34 7.79
CA GLY A 88 -14.24 -1.58 8.53
C GLY A 88 -13.56 -2.80 7.91
N PRO A 89 -13.81 -3.98 8.50
CA PRO A 89 -13.32 -5.25 8.00
C PRO A 89 -13.62 -5.45 6.52
N VAL A 90 -12.61 -5.87 5.77
CA VAL A 90 -12.75 -6.24 4.36
C VAL A 90 -12.81 -7.76 4.28
N SER A 91 -13.86 -8.29 3.66
CA SER A 91 -14.00 -9.72 3.37
C SER A 91 -14.19 -9.94 1.88
N LEU A 92 -13.29 -10.72 1.29
CA LEU A 92 -13.30 -11.03 -0.14
C LEU A 92 -13.75 -12.48 -0.40
N ASP A 93 -14.23 -13.18 0.64
CA ASP A 93 -14.52 -14.61 0.57
C ASP A 93 -15.69 -14.93 -0.36
N ASP A 94 -16.75 -14.12 -0.30
CA ASP A 94 -17.98 -14.31 -1.09
C ASP A 94 -17.93 -13.59 -2.45
N THR A 95 -16.98 -12.68 -2.65
CA THR A 95 -16.90 -11.81 -3.83
C THR A 95 -15.82 -12.23 -4.81
N MET A 96 -14.85 -13.05 -4.39
CA MET A 96 -13.70 -13.45 -5.20
C MET A 96 -13.56 -14.98 -5.33
N PRO A 97 -13.11 -15.47 -6.50
CA PRO A 97 -12.88 -16.90 -6.73
C PRO A 97 -11.81 -17.45 -5.79
N GLU A 98 -11.80 -18.77 -5.58
CA GLU A 98 -10.84 -19.44 -4.70
C GLU A 98 -9.38 -19.17 -5.10
N GLY A 99 -9.11 -19.12 -6.42
CA GLY A 99 -7.82 -18.80 -7.02
C GLY A 99 -7.25 -17.40 -6.73
N PHE A 100 -8.04 -16.51 -6.15
CA PHE A 100 -7.66 -15.11 -5.93
C PHE A 100 -6.47 -14.98 -4.97
N TYR A 101 -5.46 -14.19 -5.35
CA TYR A 101 -4.18 -14.13 -4.64
C TYR A 101 -4.28 -13.82 -3.15
N ILE A 102 -5.17 -12.92 -2.71
CA ILE A 102 -5.34 -12.63 -1.27
C ILE A 102 -5.85 -13.87 -0.53
N LYS A 103 -6.75 -14.67 -1.11
CA LYS A 103 -7.26 -15.90 -0.48
C LYS A 103 -6.14 -16.94 -0.36
N ARG A 104 -5.32 -17.11 -1.41
CA ARG A 104 -4.15 -18.00 -1.41
C ARG A 104 -3.09 -17.56 -0.40
N TRP A 105 -2.77 -16.26 -0.35
CA TRP A 105 -1.73 -15.72 0.53
C TRP A 105 -2.12 -15.64 2.01
N ARG A 106 -3.43 -15.50 2.28
CA ARG A 106 -3.97 -15.51 3.63
C ARG A 106 -3.82 -16.88 4.31
N GLU A 107 -3.79 -17.98 3.56
CA GLU A 107 -3.68 -19.33 4.10
C GLU A 107 -2.26 -19.59 4.69
N PRO A 108 -2.12 -19.80 6.02
CA PRO A 108 -0.82 -20.02 6.64
C PRO A 108 -0.10 -21.26 6.09
N GLY A 109 1.17 -21.10 5.73
CA GLY A 109 2.02 -22.18 5.21
C GLY A 109 1.89 -22.38 3.70
N ARG A 110 0.75 -22.02 3.10
CA ARG A 110 0.54 -22.15 1.65
C ARG A 110 1.37 -21.15 0.86
N ALA A 111 1.24 -19.87 1.21
CA ALA A 111 1.96 -18.78 0.57
C ALA A 111 3.48 -18.94 0.76
N GLU A 112 3.90 -19.30 1.96
CA GLU A 112 5.30 -19.60 2.29
C GLU A 112 5.83 -20.78 1.46
N SER A 113 5.02 -21.83 1.27
CA SER A 113 5.39 -22.97 0.42
C SER A 113 5.51 -22.58 -1.05
N ASP A 114 4.59 -21.76 -1.57
CA ASP A 114 4.64 -21.27 -2.96
C ASP A 114 5.86 -20.37 -3.19
N PHE A 115 6.09 -19.41 -2.31
CA PHE A 115 7.23 -18.50 -2.39
C PHE A 115 8.55 -19.26 -2.24
N GLY A 116 8.59 -20.25 -1.34
CA GLY A 116 9.77 -21.08 -1.07
C GLY A 116 10.21 -22.00 -2.23
N ARG A 117 9.42 -22.09 -3.31
CA ARG A 117 9.82 -22.78 -4.55
C ARG A 117 10.89 -22.03 -5.33
N TYR A 118 11.08 -20.74 -5.05
CA TYR A 118 11.92 -19.85 -5.85
C TYR A 118 12.85 -19.00 -4.96
N ASP A 119 13.92 -18.47 -5.55
CA ASP A 119 14.74 -17.46 -4.88
C ASP A 119 13.98 -16.13 -4.74
N THR A 120 14.43 -15.29 -3.79
CA THR A 120 13.78 -14.01 -3.47
C THR A 120 13.64 -13.12 -4.70
N ARG A 121 14.68 -13.05 -5.53
CA ARG A 121 14.69 -12.25 -6.75
C ARG A 121 13.58 -12.68 -7.71
N ARG A 122 13.40 -13.99 -7.89
CA ARG A 122 12.36 -14.57 -8.73
C ARG A 122 10.95 -14.28 -8.18
N VAL A 123 10.76 -14.33 -6.87
CA VAL A 123 9.50 -13.95 -6.21
C VAL A 123 9.19 -12.48 -6.47
N VAL A 124 10.11 -11.56 -6.15
CA VAL A 124 9.92 -10.11 -6.37
C VAL A 124 9.62 -9.80 -7.84
N ARG A 125 10.33 -10.45 -8.77
CA ARG A 125 10.04 -10.34 -10.20
C ARG A 125 8.60 -10.70 -10.52
N THR A 126 8.12 -11.85 -10.04
CA THR A 126 6.73 -12.28 -10.28
C THR A 126 5.75 -11.26 -9.76
N ILE A 127 5.94 -10.75 -8.54
CA ILE A 127 5.08 -9.73 -7.95
C ILE A 127 5.01 -8.49 -8.86
N TYR A 128 6.15 -7.91 -9.23
CA TYR A 128 6.15 -6.72 -10.10
C TYR A 128 5.49 -6.98 -11.46
N VAL A 129 5.72 -8.15 -12.06
CA VAL A 129 5.09 -8.54 -13.32
C VAL A 129 3.56 -8.67 -13.18
N LEU A 130 3.08 -9.36 -12.14
CA LEU A 130 1.65 -9.61 -11.97
C LEU A 130 0.88 -8.33 -11.64
N PHE A 131 1.38 -7.54 -10.68
CA PHE A 131 0.65 -6.38 -10.17
C PHE A 131 0.86 -5.11 -10.99
N SER A 132 1.71 -5.14 -12.02
CA SER A 132 1.75 -4.07 -13.05
C SER A 132 0.70 -4.24 -14.15
N ARG A 133 0.02 -5.40 -14.19
CA ARG A 133 -1.07 -5.67 -15.14
C ARG A 133 -2.39 -5.13 -14.63
N ALA A 134 -3.37 -5.02 -15.52
CA ALA A 134 -4.71 -4.59 -15.17
C ALA A 134 -5.57 -5.75 -14.65
N GLU A 135 -5.21 -6.99 -14.96
CA GLU A 135 -5.91 -8.20 -14.53
C GLU A 135 -5.64 -8.51 -13.06
N ILE A 136 -6.69 -8.95 -12.35
CA ILE A 136 -6.55 -9.45 -10.98
C ILE A 136 -5.83 -10.82 -11.06
N PRO A 137 -4.75 -11.05 -10.30
CA PRO A 137 -4.12 -12.37 -10.27
C PRO A 137 -5.05 -13.42 -9.63
N VAL A 138 -5.45 -14.40 -10.44
CA VAL A 138 -6.30 -15.54 -10.07
C VAL A 138 -5.64 -16.80 -10.62
N ALA A 139 -5.26 -17.73 -9.75
CA ALA A 139 -4.68 -19.01 -10.13
C ALA A 139 -5.76 -20.08 -10.34
N GLU A 140 -5.55 -20.95 -11.33
CA GLU A 140 -6.37 -22.15 -11.54
C GLU A 140 -6.20 -23.17 -10.40
N GLU A 141 -7.03 -24.21 -10.36
CA GLU A 141 -7.07 -25.19 -9.27
C GLU A 141 -5.71 -25.87 -9.00
N GLU A 142 -4.97 -26.21 -10.07
CA GLU A 142 -3.66 -26.87 -10.00
C GLU A 142 -2.47 -25.90 -10.01
N GLN A 143 -2.71 -24.59 -9.91
CA GLN A 143 -1.70 -23.55 -9.96
C GLN A 143 -1.62 -22.75 -8.64
N GLU A 144 -0.43 -22.25 -8.33
CA GLU A 144 -0.25 -21.23 -7.30
C GLU A 144 0.08 -19.86 -7.93
N ILE A 145 0.11 -18.80 -7.10
CA ILE A 145 0.27 -17.43 -7.60
C ILE A 145 1.61 -17.22 -8.28
N MET A 146 2.69 -17.86 -7.78
CA MET A 146 4.00 -17.77 -8.42
C MET A 146 4.09 -18.46 -9.79
N ASP A 147 3.09 -19.26 -10.18
CA ASP A 147 3.01 -19.90 -11.50
C ASP A 147 2.39 -19.00 -12.58
N LEU A 148 1.78 -17.87 -12.21
CA LEU A 148 1.07 -16.97 -13.12
C LEU A 148 1.98 -16.12 -14.03
N ALA A 149 3.29 -16.12 -13.76
CA ALA A 149 4.28 -15.51 -14.63
C ALA A 149 5.57 -16.34 -14.58
N ASP A 150 6.27 -16.44 -15.71
CA ASP A 150 7.57 -17.10 -15.80
C ASP A 150 8.68 -16.11 -16.22
N LEU A 151 9.90 -16.61 -16.40
CA LEU A 151 11.05 -15.80 -16.83
C LEU A 151 10.96 -15.31 -18.28
N SER A 152 10.06 -15.86 -19.09
CA SER A 152 9.85 -15.38 -20.46
C SER A 152 9.06 -14.07 -20.49
N THR A 153 8.35 -13.76 -19.39
CA THR A 153 7.66 -12.48 -19.25
C THR A 153 8.67 -11.36 -18.91
N PRO A 154 8.73 -10.27 -19.69
CA PRO A 154 9.62 -9.15 -19.40
C PRO A 154 9.19 -8.40 -18.14
N LEU A 155 10.14 -7.70 -17.51
CA LEU A 155 9.83 -6.73 -16.48
C LEU A 155 9.02 -5.56 -17.08
N PRO A 156 8.21 -4.85 -16.27
CA PRO A 156 7.66 -3.56 -16.66
C PRO A 156 8.77 -2.61 -17.13
N GLU A 157 8.53 -1.81 -18.18
CA GLU A 157 9.58 -1.00 -18.82
C GLU A 157 10.27 0.02 -17.89
N TRP A 158 9.57 0.45 -16.83
CA TRP A 158 10.05 1.40 -15.84
C TRP A 158 10.76 0.75 -14.65
N PHE A 159 10.74 -0.58 -14.55
CA PHE A 159 11.33 -1.34 -13.45
C PHE A 159 12.57 -2.10 -13.94
N THR A 160 13.75 -1.60 -13.59
CA THR A 160 15.01 -2.11 -14.12
C THR A 160 15.47 -3.38 -13.39
N GLU A 161 16.44 -4.08 -13.97
CA GLU A 161 17.08 -5.21 -13.27
C GLU A 161 17.86 -4.75 -12.02
N GLU A 162 18.34 -3.50 -11.98
CA GLU A 162 18.98 -2.92 -10.79
C GLU A 162 17.96 -2.66 -9.67
N ASP A 163 16.77 -2.14 -10.02
CA ASP A 163 15.68 -1.98 -9.05
C ASP A 163 15.25 -3.35 -8.49
N LEU A 164 15.11 -4.35 -9.37
CA LEU A 164 14.81 -5.72 -8.96
C LEU A 164 15.85 -6.28 -7.99
N ASP A 165 17.14 -6.09 -8.28
CA ASP A 165 18.23 -6.55 -7.42
C ASP A 165 18.19 -5.85 -6.04
N GLU A 166 17.81 -4.58 -5.99
CA GLU A 166 17.72 -3.85 -4.72
C GLU A 166 16.54 -4.31 -3.86
N TYR A 167 15.35 -4.46 -4.46
CA TYR A 167 14.22 -5.05 -3.75
C TYR A 167 14.52 -6.48 -3.30
N ALA A 168 15.18 -7.29 -4.14
CA ALA A 168 15.54 -8.66 -3.79
C ALA A 168 16.44 -8.70 -2.53
N LYS A 169 17.48 -7.86 -2.45
CA LYS A 169 18.35 -7.80 -1.25
C LYS A 169 17.59 -7.45 0.02
N LEU A 170 16.64 -6.50 -0.05
CA LEU A 170 15.83 -6.12 1.10
C LEU A 170 14.94 -7.26 1.59
N TYR A 171 14.38 -8.06 0.67
CA TYR A 171 13.62 -9.27 1.01
C TYR A 171 14.50 -10.48 1.35
N GLU A 172 15.76 -10.53 0.93
CA GLU A 172 16.72 -11.53 1.42
C GLU A 172 17.04 -11.30 2.90
N ASN A 173 17.05 -10.04 3.34
CA ASN A 173 17.22 -9.68 4.74
C ASN A 173 15.95 -9.95 5.58
N SER A 174 14.80 -9.47 5.11
CA SER A 174 13.55 -9.51 5.89
C SER A 174 12.74 -10.80 5.71
N GLY A 175 12.89 -11.48 4.57
CA GLY A 175 11.98 -12.55 4.15
C GLY A 175 10.56 -12.06 3.88
N PHE A 176 9.66 -13.01 3.65
CA PHE A 176 8.23 -12.77 3.41
C PHE A 176 7.26 -13.13 4.55
N PRO A 177 7.64 -13.74 5.70
CA PRO A 177 6.66 -14.12 6.74
C PRO A 177 5.76 -12.97 7.19
N TYR A 178 6.37 -11.82 7.54
CA TYR A 178 5.60 -10.67 7.99
C TYR A 178 4.77 -10.02 6.86
N PRO A 179 5.32 -9.75 5.66
CA PRO A 179 4.54 -9.26 4.53
C PRO A 179 3.33 -10.14 4.14
N LEU A 180 3.44 -11.46 4.35
CA LEU A 180 2.33 -12.40 4.12
C LEU A 180 1.32 -12.40 5.28
N GLN A 181 1.78 -12.21 6.51
CA GLN A 181 0.92 -12.11 7.69
C GLN A 181 0.15 -10.79 7.71
N MET A 182 0.86 -9.67 7.76
CA MET A 182 0.31 -8.33 7.70
C MET A 182 0.60 -7.77 6.30
N PRO A 183 -0.42 -7.67 5.44
CA PRO A 183 -1.81 -7.44 5.82
C PRO A 183 -2.79 -8.59 5.52
N TYR A 184 -2.40 -9.59 4.72
CA TYR A 184 -3.35 -10.54 4.12
C TYR A 184 -4.10 -11.39 5.15
N ARG A 185 -3.51 -11.67 6.31
CA ARG A 185 -4.15 -12.39 7.44
C ARG A 185 -4.92 -11.47 8.39
N ALA A 186 -4.89 -10.17 8.17
CA ALA A 186 -5.44 -9.16 9.07
C ALA A 186 -6.52 -8.26 8.43
N LEU A 187 -6.87 -8.43 7.15
CA LEU A 187 -7.92 -7.61 6.49
C LEU A 187 -9.28 -7.67 7.21
N HIS A 188 -9.68 -8.85 7.69
CA HIS A 188 -10.90 -9.05 8.47
C HIS A 188 -10.81 -8.49 9.90
N LYS A 189 -9.59 -8.11 10.34
CA LYS A 189 -9.30 -7.49 11.63
C LYS A 189 -9.21 -5.96 11.55
N ILE A 190 -9.45 -5.35 10.37
CA ILE A 190 -9.51 -3.88 10.25
C ILE A 190 -10.57 -3.35 11.22
N PRO A 191 -10.24 -2.39 12.10
CA PRO A 191 -11.18 -1.84 13.06
C PRO A 191 -12.41 -1.23 12.38
N ASN A 192 -13.58 -1.37 13.01
CA ASN A 192 -14.77 -0.66 12.56
C ASN A 192 -14.65 0.84 12.88
N ARG A 193 -14.76 1.67 11.84
CA ARG A 193 -14.57 3.12 11.80
C ARG A 193 -15.74 3.80 11.08
N MET A 194 -16.95 3.27 11.18
CA MET A 194 -18.13 3.81 10.48
C MET A 194 -18.51 5.26 10.93
N ASP A 195 -18.07 5.67 12.12
CA ASP A 195 -18.23 7.01 12.67
C ASP A 195 -17.02 7.94 12.42
N ALA A 196 -15.94 7.42 11.81
CA ALA A 196 -14.71 8.19 11.61
C ALA A 196 -14.93 9.44 10.76
N ARG A 197 -14.24 10.53 11.10
CA ARG A 197 -14.24 11.78 10.35
C ARG A 197 -12.84 12.33 10.28
N PHE A 198 -12.30 12.48 9.08
CA PHE A 198 -11.01 13.12 8.88
C PHE A 198 -11.14 14.62 9.18
N GLN A 199 -10.28 15.09 10.07
CA GLN A 199 -10.15 16.52 10.41
C GLN A 199 -9.05 17.21 9.59
N VAL A 200 -8.49 16.48 8.61
CA VAL A 200 -7.38 16.90 7.77
C VAL A 200 -7.74 16.62 6.31
N PRO A 201 -7.17 17.37 5.36
CA PRO A 201 -7.36 17.11 3.93
C PRO A 201 -6.92 15.70 3.55
N VAL A 202 -7.73 15.03 2.72
CA VAL A 202 -7.43 13.70 2.18
C VAL A 202 -7.38 13.79 0.66
N PHE A 203 -6.37 13.15 0.07
CA PHE A 203 -6.19 13.07 -1.37
C PHE A 203 -5.97 11.61 -1.78
N LEU A 204 -6.78 11.13 -2.72
CA LEU A 204 -6.63 9.83 -3.34
C LEU A 204 -6.09 10.00 -4.77
N VAL A 205 -4.98 9.35 -5.09
CA VAL A 205 -4.42 9.26 -6.45
C VAL A 205 -4.51 7.82 -6.90
N MET A 206 -5.10 7.58 -8.07
CA MET A 206 -5.28 6.24 -8.61
C MET A 206 -4.84 6.16 -10.07
N GLY A 207 -4.24 5.04 -10.44
CA GLY A 207 -4.07 4.68 -11.84
C GLY A 207 -5.36 4.07 -12.40
N GLU A 208 -5.79 4.45 -13.60
CA GLU A 208 -6.99 3.86 -14.22
C GLU A 208 -6.75 2.42 -14.71
N LYS A 209 -5.49 1.99 -14.84
CA LYS A 209 -5.09 0.62 -15.16
C LYS A 209 -4.73 -0.20 -13.92
N ASP A 210 -4.93 0.34 -12.72
CA ASP A 210 -4.83 -0.46 -11.49
C ASP A 210 -5.96 -1.50 -11.45
N TYR A 211 -5.63 -2.72 -11.02
CA TYR A 211 -6.60 -3.81 -10.85
C TYR A 211 -7.43 -3.62 -9.57
N CYS A 212 -6.90 -2.92 -8.56
CA CYS A 212 -7.50 -2.79 -7.23
C CYS A 212 -8.92 -2.17 -7.23
N PRO A 213 -9.22 -1.12 -8.03
CA PRO A 213 -10.58 -0.61 -8.21
C PRO A 213 -11.62 -1.64 -8.67
N LYS A 214 -11.21 -2.80 -9.21
CA LYS A 214 -12.12 -3.86 -9.68
C LYS A 214 -12.65 -4.72 -8.53
N PHE A 215 -12.15 -4.57 -7.30
CA PHE A 215 -12.76 -5.20 -6.14
C PHE A 215 -14.15 -4.58 -5.91
N LEU A 216 -15.19 -5.41 -5.89
CA LEU A 216 -16.59 -4.97 -5.86
C LEU A 216 -16.89 -3.96 -4.74
N GLU A 217 -16.30 -4.15 -3.56
CA GLU A 217 -16.46 -3.25 -2.42
C GLU A 217 -15.82 -1.88 -2.67
N PHE A 218 -14.65 -1.84 -3.31
CA PHE A 218 -13.94 -0.60 -3.63
C PHE A 218 -14.66 0.13 -4.76
N GLU A 219 -15.06 -0.58 -5.81
CA GLU A 219 -15.85 -0.01 -6.90
C GLU A 219 -17.15 0.62 -6.38
N ALA A 220 -17.88 -0.08 -5.51
CA ALA A 220 -19.12 0.41 -4.91
C ALA A 220 -18.87 1.61 -3.98
N GLY A 221 -17.83 1.57 -3.15
CA GLY A 221 -17.43 2.67 -2.26
C GLY A 221 -17.09 3.94 -3.01
N MET A 222 -16.33 3.82 -4.11
CA MET A 222 -15.96 4.95 -4.96
C MET A 222 -17.16 5.52 -5.72
N LYS A 223 -17.99 4.67 -6.36
CA LYS A 223 -19.17 5.13 -7.10
C LYS A 223 -20.24 5.77 -6.22
N SER A 224 -20.36 5.32 -4.97
CA SER A 224 -21.35 5.85 -4.03
C SER A 224 -20.93 7.17 -3.36
N GLY A 225 -19.70 7.66 -3.61
CA GLY A 225 -19.15 8.83 -2.92
C GLY A 225 -19.02 8.60 -1.41
N MET A 226 -18.94 7.34 -0.97
CA MET A 226 -18.92 6.98 0.44
C MET A 226 -17.73 7.62 1.17
N MET A 227 -16.58 7.72 0.50
CA MET A 227 -15.36 8.28 1.07
C MET A 227 -15.50 9.77 1.42
N GLU A 228 -16.28 10.55 0.66
CA GLU A 228 -16.58 11.97 0.95
C GLU A 228 -17.29 12.15 2.31
N LYS A 229 -18.07 11.15 2.75
CA LYS A 229 -18.75 11.18 4.06
C LYS A 229 -17.76 11.09 5.23
N PHE A 230 -16.63 10.42 5.01
CA PHE A 230 -15.56 10.27 5.99
C PHE A 230 -14.56 11.42 5.89
N ALA A 231 -14.25 11.86 4.68
CA ALA A 231 -13.29 12.92 4.38
C ALA A 231 -13.96 14.06 3.60
N PRO A 232 -14.52 15.07 4.29
CA PRO A 232 -15.06 16.25 3.62
C PRO A 232 -14.00 16.98 2.80
N GLY A 233 -14.31 17.28 1.53
CA GLY A 233 -13.35 17.90 0.62
C GLY A 233 -12.31 16.92 0.09
N LEU A 234 -12.65 15.63 0.00
CA LEU A 234 -11.78 14.61 -0.58
C LEU A 234 -11.41 15.02 -2.00
N ARG A 235 -10.11 15.09 -2.26
CA ARG A 235 -9.58 15.24 -3.60
C ARG A 235 -9.37 13.84 -4.19
N ILE A 236 -9.72 13.65 -5.45
CA ILE A 236 -9.40 12.43 -6.21
C ILE A 236 -8.73 12.83 -7.52
N ALA A 237 -7.64 12.17 -7.86
CA ALA A 237 -6.99 12.27 -9.16
C ALA A 237 -6.84 10.88 -9.79
N TYR A 238 -7.18 10.80 -11.08
CA TYR A 238 -6.99 9.60 -11.88
C TYR A 238 -5.85 9.85 -12.87
N ILE A 239 -4.95 8.88 -12.99
CA ILE A 239 -3.86 8.87 -13.96
C ILE A 239 -4.18 7.79 -15.00
N PRO A 240 -4.57 8.16 -16.24
CA PRO A 240 -5.11 7.21 -17.22
C PRO A 240 -4.22 6.01 -17.52
N GLU A 241 -2.91 6.20 -17.58
CA GLU A 241 -1.94 5.14 -17.87
C GLU A 241 -1.36 4.47 -16.61
N GLY A 242 -1.79 4.92 -15.42
CA GLY A 242 -1.25 4.44 -14.16
C GLY A 242 -1.66 3.01 -13.84
N SER A 243 -0.69 2.17 -13.53
CA SER A 243 -0.85 0.84 -12.94
C SER A 243 -0.90 0.93 -11.41
N HIS A 244 -0.90 -0.22 -10.74
CA HIS A 244 -0.81 -0.31 -9.28
C HIS A 244 0.46 0.33 -8.69
N PHE A 245 1.54 0.44 -9.48
CA PHE A 245 2.80 1.06 -9.08
C PHE A 245 2.94 2.46 -9.68
N VAL A 246 1.84 3.22 -9.77
CA VAL A 246 1.78 4.54 -10.42
C VAL A 246 2.87 5.53 -9.96
N GLN A 247 3.30 5.44 -8.70
CA GLN A 247 4.36 6.27 -8.12
C GLN A 247 5.76 5.97 -8.66
N GLU A 248 5.98 4.76 -9.16
CA GLU A 248 7.23 4.35 -9.81
C GLU A 248 7.11 4.52 -11.32
N GLN A 249 6.00 4.05 -11.91
CA GLN A 249 5.73 4.12 -13.35
C GLN A 249 5.64 5.57 -13.87
N LEU A 250 4.93 6.43 -13.16
CA LEU A 250 4.61 7.81 -13.57
C LEU A 250 5.04 8.80 -12.48
N ALA A 251 6.27 8.62 -12.00
CA ALA A 251 6.82 9.34 -10.86
C ALA A 251 6.72 10.88 -10.99
N GLU A 252 6.96 11.45 -12.17
CA GLU A 252 6.86 12.89 -12.40
C GLU A 252 5.43 13.42 -12.17
N GLN A 253 4.42 12.76 -12.75
CA GLN A 253 3.03 13.15 -12.57
C GLN A 253 2.59 13.01 -11.11
N VAL A 254 3.00 11.93 -10.44
CA VAL A 254 2.72 11.76 -9.00
C VAL A 254 3.40 12.83 -8.17
N ASN A 255 4.65 13.20 -8.48
CA ASN A 255 5.35 14.29 -7.80
C ASN A 255 4.62 15.63 -7.97
N GLU A 256 4.12 15.96 -9.16
CA GLU A 256 3.34 17.18 -9.41
C GLU A 256 2.06 17.22 -8.58
N LEU A 257 1.32 16.11 -8.54
CA LEU A 257 0.10 15.99 -7.75
C LEU A 257 0.37 16.14 -6.25
N LEU A 258 1.41 15.47 -5.73
CA LEU A 258 1.80 15.58 -4.32
C LEU A 258 2.22 17.01 -3.97
N LEU A 259 3.07 17.63 -4.77
CA LEU A 259 3.55 18.99 -4.54
C LEU A 259 2.44 20.03 -4.66
N GLY A 260 1.48 19.83 -5.58
CA GLY A 260 0.27 20.65 -5.66
C GLY A 260 -0.53 20.56 -4.37
N PHE A 261 -0.83 19.34 -3.91
CA PHE A 261 -1.56 19.11 -2.66
C PHE A 261 -0.85 19.72 -1.43
N PHE A 262 0.48 19.63 -1.34
CA PHE A 262 1.21 20.22 -0.22
C PHE A 262 1.17 21.75 -0.23
N LYS A 263 1.24 22.38 -1.43
CA LYS A 263 1.12 23.83 -1.59
C LYS A 263 -0.28 24.35 -1.22
N ASP A 264 -1.31 23.60 -1.58
CA ASP A 264 -2.71 23.93 -1.28
C ASP A 264 -3.02 23.85 0.23
N ASN A 265 -2.17 23.17 1.01
CA ASN A 265 -2.37 22.91 2.44
C ASN A 265 -1.13 23.31 3.28
N PRO A 266 -0.73 24.59 3.28
CA PRO A 266 0.59 25.02 3.76
C PRO A 266 0.83 24.72 5.24
N ILE A 267 2.11 24.66 5.60
CA ILE A 267 2.55 24.63 6.99
C ILE A 267 2.15 25.96 7.63
N ALA A 268 1.20 25.94 8.58
CA ALA A 268 0.96 27.11 9.42
C ALA A 268 2.27 27.47 10.14
N ALA A 269 2.70 28.73 9.99
CA ALA A 269 3.93 29.27 10.56
C ALA A 269 3.89 29.31 12.09
#